data_AF-A0AAV5KER4-F1
#
_entry.id   AF-A0AAV5KER4-F1
#
_cell.length_a   1.000
_cell.length_b   1.000
_cell.length_c   1.000
_cell.angle_alpha   90.00
_cell.angle_beta   90.00
_cell.angle_gamma   90.00
#
_symmetry.space_group_name_H-M   'P 1'
#
loop_
_entity.id
_entity.type
_entity.pdbx_description
1 polymer ?
#
loop_
_entity_poly.entity_id
_entity_poly.type
_entity_poly.pdbx_seq_one_letter_code
_entity_poly.pdbx_strand_id
1 'polypeptide(L)'
;MSSISAFSFLLYTLYLFTVASAATFNIRNNCPYVVWAAAVPVGGGRRLNSGDLWQINVAPGTTQARIWARTNCQFDASGRGSCQTGDCQGLLQCKAYGSPPNTLAEFALDQYANLDYIDISNIDGFNVPMEFSSNSPGCSRVIKCTADIVGQCPNQLKVPGGCNGPCPVFKTNEYCCNSGSCGPTNFSRFFKERCPDAYSYPKDDPTSLFTCPTGTNYKVIFCP
;
A
#
# COMPACT_ATOMS: atom_id res chain seq x y z
N MET A 1 -67.25 6.50 33.30
CA MET A 1 -67.20 7.35 32.08
C MET A 1 -66.51 8.63 32.54
N SER A 2 -65.30 8.98 32.15
CA SER A 2 -64.78 9.04 30.79
C SER A 2 -63.24 9.01 30.77
N SER A 3 -62.70 8.40 29.72
CA SER A 3 -61.28 8.34 29.36
C SER A 3 -60.65 9.72 29.15
N ILE A 4 -59.37 9.88 29.51
CA ILE A 4 -58.49 10.89 28.89
C ILE A 4 -57.17 10.23 28.48
N SER A 5 -57.14 10.00 27.16
CA SER A 5 -56.05 9.79 26.21
C SER A 5 -54.61 9.96 26.70
N ALA A 6 -53.82 8.88 26.65
CA ALA A 6 -52.36 8.92 26.68
C ALA A 6 -51.85 9.36 25.29
N PHE A 7 -51.29 10.57 25.20
CA PHE A 7 -50.59 11.04 24.01
C PHE A 7 -49.22 10.34 23.94
N SER A 8 -49.10 9.29 23.10
CA SER A 8 -47.81 8.75 22.71
C SER A 8 -47.14 9.69 21.71
N PHE A 9 -46.16 10.47 22.19
CA PHE A 9 -45.21 11.16 21.32
C PHE A 9 -44.21 10.14 20.77
N LEU A 10 -44.46 9.64 19.56
CA LEU A 10 -43.47 8.87 18.79
C LEU A 10 -42.39 9.86 18.28
N LEU A 11 -41.27 9.96 18.99
CA LEU A 11 -40.05 10.57 18.46
C LEU A 11 -39.45 9.65 17.41
N TYR A 12 -39.69 9.95 16.14
CA TYR A 12 -39.01 9.29 15.01
C TYR A 12 -37.60 9.91 14.89
N THR A 13 -36.61 9.28 15.51
CA THR A 13 -35.20 9.65 15.29
C THR A 13 -34.80 9.22 13.88
N LEU A 14 -34.75 10.19 12.96
CA LEU A 14 -34.11 10.04 11.65
C LEU A 14 -32.61 9.85 11.88
N TYR A 15 -32.18 8.59 12.00
CA TYR A 15 -30.76 8.22 11.89
C TYR A 15 -30.33 8.52 10.44
N LEU A 16 -29.65 9.66 10.25
CA LEU A 16 -28.88 9.91 9.04
C LEU A 16 -27.74 8.89 9.02
N PHE A 17 -27.96 7.75 8.36
CA PHE A 17 -26.87 6.84 8.03
C PHE A 17 -25.99 7.56 7.00
N THR A 18 -24.84 8.07 7.45
CA THR A 18 -23.77 8.46 6.53
C THR A 18 -23.22 7.18 5.92
N VAL A 19 -23.73 6.80 4.74
CA VAL A 19 -23.19 5.70 3.96
C VAL A 19 -21.82 6.18 3.44
N ALA A 20 -20.76 5.88 4.17
CA ALA A 20 -19.41 6.16 3.70
C ALA A 20 -19.11 5.23 2.52
N SER A 21 -18.90 5.80 1.34
CA SER A 21 -18.65 5.03 0.11
C SER A 21 -17.26 4.39 0.17
N ALA A 22 -17.16 3.13 -0.23
CA ALA A 22 -15.88 2.46 -0.41
C ALA A 22 -15.00 3.21 -1.44
N ALA A 23 -13.71 3.29 -1.15
CA ALA A 23 -12.71 3.81 -2.08
C ALA A 23 -12.38 2.74 -3.12
N THR A 24 -12.32 3.13 -4.38
CA THR A 24 -11.92 2.27 -5.49
C THR A 24 -10.42 2.40 -5.73
N PHE A 25 -9.71 1.27 -5.80
CA PHE A 25 -8.30 1.20 -6.19
C PHE A 25 -8.18 0.50 -7.53
N ASN A 26 -7.63 1.22 -8.51
CA ASN A 26 -7.32 0.72 -9.84
C ASN A 26 -5.85 0.30 -9.91
N ILE A 27 -5.58 -1.00 -9.82
CA ILE A 27 -4.24 -1.59 -9.82
C ILE A 27 -3.89 -2.04 -11.24
N ARG A 28 -2.94 -1.37 -11.88
CA ARG A 28 -2.57 -1.62 -13.28
C ARG A 28 -1.14 -2.11 -13.39
N ASN A 29 -0.91 -3.11 -14.24
CA ASN A 29 0.43 -3.51 -14.62
C ASN A 29 0.82 -2.87 -15.96
N ASN A 30 1.74 -1.90 -15.94
CA ASN A 30 2.37 -1.36 -17.15
C ASN A 30 3.75 -1.96 -17.42
N CYS A 31 4.22 -2.88 -16.57
CA CYS A 31 5.51 -3.52 -16.79
C CYS A 31 5.47 -4.35 -18.08
N PRO A 32 6.62 -4.51 -18.78
CA PRO A 32 6.72 -5.36 -19.96
C PRO A 32 6.71 -6.87 -19.61
N TYR A 33 6.41 -7.23 -18.37
CA TYR A 33 6.37 -8.58 -17.85
C TYR A 33 5.16 -8.77 -16.92
N VAL A 34 4.85 -10.03 -16.64
CA VAL A 34 3.76 -10.42 -15.74
C VAL A 34 4.15 -10.09 -14.30
N VAL A 35 3.20 -9.53 -13.56
CA VAL A 35 3.29 -9.41 -12.10
C VAL A 35 2.11 -10.12 -11.45
N TRP A 36 2.29 -10.52 -10.20
CA TRP A 36 1.20 -10.99 -9.35
C TRP A 36 0.92 -9.91 -8.32
N ALA A 37 -0.02 -9.03 -8.64
CA ALA A 37 -0.49 -8.02 -7.72
C ALA A 37 -0.98 -8.69 -6.43
N ALA A 38 -0.75 -8.02 -5.31
CA ALA A 38 -1.16 -8.43 -4.00
C ALA A 38 -1.73 -7.23 -3.24
N ALA A 39 -2.75 -7.47 -2.45
CA ALA A 39 -3.42 -6.46 -1.65
C ALA A 39 -3.96 -7.07 -0.36
N VAL A 40 -3.68 -6.45 0.78
CA VAL A 40 -4.27 -6.80 2.08
C VAL A 40 -4.74 -5.54 2.80
N PRO A 41 -5.79 -5.62 3.64
CA PRO A 41 -6.60 -6.81 3.93
C PRO A 41 -7.64 -7.14 2.84
N VAL A 42 -7.80 -6.28 1.82
CA VAL A 42 -8.81 -6.43 0.77
C VAL A 42 -8.17 -6.76 -0.57
N GLY A 43 -8.74 -7.74 -1.28
CA GLY A 43 -8.34 -8.13 -2.64
C GLY A 43 -7.56 -9.44 -2.71
N GLY A 44 -6.62 -9.68 -1.79
CA GLY A 44 -5.80 -10.89 -1.78
C GLY A 44 -4.70 -10.81 -2.82
N GLY A 45 -4.88 -11.42 -4.00
CA GLY A 45 -3.92 -11.28 -5.08
C GLY A 45 -4.42 -11.76 -6.45
N ARG A 46 -3.80 -11.24 -7.50
CA ARG A 46 -4.20 -11.49 -8.88
C ARG A 46 -3.01 -11.44 -9.82
N ARG A 47 -2.92 -12.40 -10.74
CA ARG A 47 -1.98 -12.36 -11.86
C ARG A 47 -2.41 -11.28 -12.85
N LEU A 48 -1.52 -10.37 -13.20
CA LEU A 48 -1.72 -9.31 -14.18
C LEU A 48 -0.66 -9.42 -15.29
N ASN A 49 -1.09 -9.65 -16.52
CA ASN A 49 -0.26 -9.47 -17.70
C ASN A 49 0.04 -7.98 -17.91
N SER A 50 0.93 -7.67 -18.85
CA SER A 50 1.15 -6.29 -19.26
C SER A 50 -0.15 -5.69 -19.81
N GLY A 51 -0.52 -4.51 -19.31
CA GLY A 51 -1.76 -3.80 -19.66
C GLY A 51 -2.98 -4.17 -18.82
N ASP A 52 -2.94 -5.26 -18.05
CA ASP A 52 -4.09 -5.70 -17.25
C ASP A 52 -4.41 -4.71 -16.11
N LEU A 53 -5.71 -4.58 -15.82
CA LEU A 53 -6.25 -3.77 -14.73
C LEU A 53 -7.01 -4.65 -13.73
N TRP A 54 -6.77 -4.42 -12.45
CA TRP A 54 -7.50 -5.01 -11.34
C TRP A 54 -8.08 -3.93 -10.44
N GLN A 55 -9.40 -3.91 -10.35
CA GLN A 55 -10.12 -3.03 -9.45
C GLN A 55 -10.43 -3.76 -8.13
N ILE A 56 -10.18 -3.09 -7.00
CA ILE A 56 -10.67 -3.50 -5.68
C ILE A 56 -11.43 -2.33 -5.03
N ASN A 57 -12.42 -2.65 -4.21
CA ASN A 57 -13.17 -1.67 -3.43
C ASN A 57 -12.83 -1.86 -1.95
N VAL A 58 -12.31 -0.82 -1.31
CA VAL A 58 -11.83 -0.88 0.08
C VAL A 58 -12.72 -0.01 0.96
N ALA A 59 -13.20 -0.59 2.06
CA ALA A 59 -14.12 0.09 2.95
C ALA A 59 -13.42 1.26 3.69
N PRO A 60 -14.14 2.36 3.99
CA PRO A 60 -13.66 3.39 4.92
C PRO A 60 -13.29 2.78 6.28
N GLY A 61 -12.29 3.36 6.94
CA GLY A 61 -11.75 2.85 8.21
C GLY A 61 -10.75 1.69 8.05
N THR A 62 -10.50 1.21 6.83
CA THR A 62 -9.45 0.20 6.59
C THR A 62 -8.08 0.79 6.93
N THR A 63 -7.32 0.12 7.78
CA THR A 63 -5.96 0.53 8.21
C THR A 63 -4.96 -0.56 7.89
N GLN A 64 -3.67 -0.22 8.00
CA GLN A 64 -2.57 -1.18 7.81
C GLN A 64 -2.68 -1.90 6.45
N ALA A 65 -3.15 -1.18 5.43
CA ALA A 65 -3.40 -1.74 4.12
C ALA A 65 -2.19 -1.56 3.22
N ARG A 66 -1.91 -2.58 2.41
CA ARG A 66 -0.78 -2.60 1.49
C ARG A 66 -1.19 -3.14 0.14
N ILE A 67 -0.70 -2.52 -0.93
CA ILE A 67 -0.71 -3.05 -2.30
C ILE A 67 0.74 -3.15 -2.78
N TRP A 68 1.11 -4.28 -3.39
CA TRP A 68 2.45 -4.47 -3.97
C TRP A 68 2.43 -5.41 -5.18
N ALA A 69 3.50 -5.36 -5.96
CA ALA A 69 3.75 -6.32 -7.03
C ALA A 69 4.64 -7.47 -6.53
N ARG A 70 4.32 -8.69 -6.95
CA ARG A 70 5.18 -9.87 -6.79
C ARG A 70 5.71 -10.30 -8.15
N THR A 71 6.94 -10.80 -8.19
CA THR A 71 7.60 -11.16 -9.45
C THR A 71 8.05 -12.61 -9.46
N ASN A 72 8.16 -13.17 -10.68
CA ASN A 72 8.64 -14.53 -10.93
C ASN A 72 7.94 -15.57 -10.06
N CYS A 73 6.60 -15.52 -10.02
CA CYS A 73 5.81 -16.45 -9.24
C CYS A 73 5.43 -17.70 -10.02
N GLN A 74 5.27 -18.80 -9.29
CA GLN A 74 4.64 -20.03 -9.77
C GLN A 74 3.62 -20.48 -8.74
N PHE A 75 2.40 -20.77 -9.18
CA PHE A 75 1.32 -21.28 -8.34
C PHE A 75 0.69 -22.50 -8.99
N ASP A 76 0.32 -23.48 -8.18
CA ASP A 76 -0.50 -24.61 -8.56
C ASP A 76 -1.98 -24.23 -8.73
N ALA A 77 -2.81 -25.20 -9.12
CA ALA A 77 -4.26 -24.99 -9.30
C ALA A 77 -5.00 -24.63 -7.99
N SER A 78 -4.42 -24.89 -6.83
CA SER A 78 -4.95 -24.48 -5.52
C SER A 78 -4.52 -23.07 -5.11
N GLY A 79 -3.72 -22.39 -5.96
CA GLY A 79 -3.18 -21.07 -5.67
C GLY A 79 -2.02 -21.11 -4.66
N ARG A 80 -1.32 -22.23 -4.54
CA ARG A 80 -0.14 -22.39 -3.67
C ARG A 80 1.15 -22.49 -4.47
N GLY A 81 2.22 -21.91 -3.96
CA GLY A 81 3.52 -21.92 -4.62
C GLY A 81 4.47 -20.90 -4.02
N SER A 82 5.17 -20.12 -4.85
CA SER A 82 6.11 -19.10 -4.38
C SER A 82 6.33 -18.00 -5.40
N CYS A 83 6.78 -16.84 -4.91
CA CYS A 83 7.30 -15.72 -5.70
C CYS A 83 8.77 -15.44 -5.34
N GLN A 84 9.54 -14.91 -6.29
CA GLN A 84 10.91 -14.49 -6.02
C GLN A 84 10.96 -13.24 -5.12
N THR A 85 10.06 -12.29 -5.35
CA THR A 85 9.93 -11.08 -4.53
C THR A 85 8.49 -10.86 -4.10
N GLY A 86 8.28 -10.34 -2.89
CA GLY A 86 6.96 -10.02 -2.35
C GLY A 86 6.09 -11.23 -2.00
N ASP A 87 6.65 -12.44 -1.88
CA ASP A 87 5.88 -13.65 -1.59
C ASP A 87 5.11 -13.53 -0.26
N CYS A 88 3.83 -13.90 -0.24
CA CYS A 88 2.95 -13.80 0.91
C CYS A 88 2.59 -15.19 1.47
N GLN A 89 3.61 -15.90 1.94
CA GLN A 89 3.52 -17.25 2.51
C GLN A 89 3.06 -18.30 1.49
N GLY A 90 3.52 -18.15 0.25
CA GLY A 90 3.26 -19.07 -0.84
C GLY A 90 1.82 -19.08 -1.35
N LEU A 91 1.04 -18.04 -1.07
CA LEU A 91 -0.36 -17.94 -1.47
C LEU A 91 -0.55 -16.98 -2.66
N LEU A 92 -1.35 -17.37 -3.65
CA LEU A 92 -1.82 -16.46 -4.68
C LEU A 92 -2.70 -15.36 -4.07
N GLN A 93 -3.64 -15.76 -3.22
CA GLN A 93 -4.52 -14.89 -2.45
C GLN A 93 -3.87 -14.54 -1.11
N CYS A 94 -3.18 -13.40 -1.06
CA CYS A 94 -2.46 -12.99 0.14
C CYS A 94 -3.41 -12.75 1.33
N LYS A 95 -3.01 -13.25 2.49
CA LYS A 95 -3.67 -13.01 3.79
C LYS A 95 -2.75 -12.32 4.81
N ALA A 96 -1.49 -12.12 4.43
CA ALA A 96 -0.44 -11.50 5.20
C ALA A 96 0.41 -10.64 4.27
N TYR A 97 1.27 -9.79 4.85
CA TYR A 97 2.23 -9.01 4.07
C TYR A 97 3.21 -9.89 3.30
N GLY A 98 3.71 -9.35 2.20
CA GLY A 98 4.73 -10.00 1.38
C GLY A 98 6.12 -9.88 2.00
N SER A 99 6.96 -10.85 1.67
CA SER A 99 8.36 -10.92 2.08
C SER A 99 9.20 -9.87 1.30
N PRO A 100 10.08 -9.10 1.97
CA PRO A 100 11.05 -8.22 1.33
C PRO A 100 11.93 -8.92 0.26
N PRO A 101 12.32 -8.24 -0.84
CA PRO A 101 11.98 -6.85 -1.15
C PRO A 101 10.63 -6.72 -1.86
N ASN A 102 9.87 -5.68 -1.51
CA ASN A 102 8.67 -5.29 -2.23
C ASN A 102 8.42 -3.79 -2.07
N THR A 103 8.29 -3.09 -3.18
CA THR A 103 7.84 -1.68 -3.17
C THR A 103 6.38 -1.66 -2.74
N LEU A 104 6.05 -0.87 -1.72
CA LEU A 104 4.72 -0.85 -1.12
C LEU A 104 3.99 0.43 -1.48
N ALA A 105 2.71 0.32 -1.82
CA ALA A 105 1.73 1.38 -1.62
C ALA A 105 1.02 1.09 -0.29
N GLU A 106 1.22 1.93 0.72
CA GLU A 106 0.59 1.79 2.04
C GLU A 106 -0.53 2.83 2.20
N PHE A 107 -1.62 2.45 2.87
CA PHE A 107 -2.71 3.37 3.11
C PHE A 107 -3.56 3.04 4.35
N ALA A 108 -4.20 4.07 4.87
CA ALA A 108 -5.25 4.00 5.89
C ALA A 108 -6.37 4.98 5.53
N LEU A 109 -7.60 4.49 5.38
CA LEU A 109 -8.74 5.26 4.87
C LEU A 109 -9.65 5.76 5.98
N ASP A 110 -10.21 6.95 5.84
CA ASP A 110 -11.13 7.56 6.81
C ASP A 110 -10.59 7.59 8.24
N GLN A 111 -9.42 8.21 8.38
CA GLN A 111 -8.73 8.40 9.65
C GLN A 111 -9.10 9.76 10.26
N TYR A 112 -8.25 10.28 11.16
CA TYR A 112 -8.45 11.58 11.80
C TYR A 112 -8.79 12.68 10.78
N ALA A 113 -9.79 13.51 11.12
CA ALA A 113 -10.29 14.60 10.31
C ALA A 113 -10.82 14.20 8.90
N ASN A 114 -11.32 12.96 8.75
CA ASN A 114 -11.83 12.44 7.48
C ASN A 114 -10.80 12.52 6.35
N LEU A 115 -9.57 12.13 6.70
CA LEU A 115 -8.46 12.04 5.78
C LEU A 115 -8.06 10.59 5.58
N ASP A 116 -7.78 10.25 4.34
CA ASP A 116 -7.01 9.08 3.98
C ASP A 116 -5.52 9.44 4.09
N TYR A 117 -4.74 8.54 4.65
CA TYR A 117 -3.28 8.60 4.70
C TYR A 117 -2.72 7.60 3.70
N ILE A 118 -1.80 8.05 2.85
CA ILE A 118 -1.26 7.28 1.74
C ILE A 118 0.24 7.53 1.60
N ASP A 119 0.98 6.51 1.17
CA ASP A 119 2.41 6.62 0.90
C ASP A 119 2.93 5.50 -0.03
N ILE A 120 4.10 5.75 -0.61
CA ILE A 120 4.95 4.66 -1.14
C ILE A 120 6.08 4.42 -0.14
N SER A 121 6.39 3.16 0.13
CA SER A 121 7.43 2.77 1.08
C SER A 121 8.45 1.83 0.48
N ASN A 122 9.72 2.18 0.69
CA ASN A 122 10.90 1.37 0.37
C ASN A 122 11.59 0.85 1.65
N ILE A 123 10.94 0.94 2.83
CA ILE A 123 11.48 0.43 4.10
C ILE A 123 11.73 -1.08 4.00
N ASP A 124 10.77 -1.80 3.40
CA ASP A 124 10.85 -3.23 3.10
C ASP A 124 11.61 -3.51 1.79
N GLY A 125 12.21 -2.49 1.18
CA GLY A 125 12.97 -2.58 -0.07
C GLY A 125 12.17 -2.25 -1.32
N PHE A 126 12.76 -2.54 -2.47
CA PHE A 126 12.25 -2.20 -3.79
C PHE A 126 12.38 -3.38 -4.75
N ASN A 127 11.34 -3.65 -5.52
CA ASN A 127 11.38 -4.65 -6.58
C ASN A 127 10.84 -4.12 -7.92
N VAL A 128 9.72 -3.39 -7.90
CA VAL A 128 9.03 -2.91 -9.10
C VAL A 128 8.74 -1.41 -8.96
N PRO A 129 9.09 -0.58 -9.96
CA PRO A 129 8.70 0.83 -9.98
C PRO A 129 7.21 1.03 -9.77
N MET A 130 6.82 2.08 -9.05
CA MET A 130 5.43 2.28 -8.65
C MET A 130 5.01 3.75 -8.75
N GLU A 131 3.78 3.96 -9.20
CA GLU A 131 3.01 5.19 -8.95
C GLU A 131 1.81 4.84 -8.06
N PHE A 132 1.58 5.67 -7.04
CA PHE A 132 0.37 5.66 -6.24
C PHE A 132 -0.21 7.07 -6.26
N SER A 133 -1.41 7.21 -6.80
CA SER A 133 -2.02 8.53 -7.02
C SER A 133 -3.51 8.50 -6.82
N SER A 134 -4.07 9.67 -6.49
CA SER A 134 -5.52 9.89 -6.60
C SER A 134 -5.97 9.89 -8.07
N ASN A 135 -7.18 9.44 -8.31
CA ASN A 135 -7.90 9.65 -9.58
C ASN A 135 -9.25 10.37 -9.39
N SER A 136 -9.44 11.04 -8.24
CA SER A 136 -10.64 11.84 -7.93
C SER A 136 -10.37 13.37 -8.06
N PRO A 137 -11.34 14.17 -8.55
CA PRO A 137 -11.19 15.62 -8.69
C PRO A 137 -10.92 16.44 -7.40
N GLY A 138 -11.02 15.84 -6.22
CA GLY A 138 -10.79 16.48 -4.92
C GLY A 138 -9.41 16.22 -4.28
N CYS A 139 -8.58 15.39 -4.91
CA CYS A 139 -7.20 15.18 -4.47
C CYS A 139 -6.29 15.03 -5.69
N SER A 140 -5.23 15.83 -5.79
CA SER A 140 -4.28 15.79 -6.91
C SER A 140 -2.95 15.14 -6.53
N ARG A 141 -2.96 14.27 -5.52
CA ARG A 141 -1.73 13.65 -4.98
C ARG A 141 -1.21 12.59 -5.94
N VAL A 142 0.07 12.70 -6.28
CA VAL A 142 0.82 11.78 -7.14
C VAL A 142 2.13 11.46 -6.42
N ILE A 143 2.34 10.19 -6.08
CA ILE A 143 3.55 9.68 -5.43
C ILE A 143 4.18 8.70 -6.42
N LYS A 144 5.47 8.90 -6.75
CA LYS A 144 6.18 8.04 -7.69
C LYS A 144 7.51 7.59 -7.13
N CYS A 145 7.84 6.34 -7.39
CA CYS A 145 9.18 5.79 -7.21
C CYS A 145 9.56 4.99 -8.46
N THR A 146 10.24 5.66 -9.40
CA THR A 146 10.48 5.17 -10.76
C THR A 146 11.95 5.00 -11.14
N ALA A 147 12.86 5.37 -10.25
CA ALA A 147 14.30 5.20 -10.49
C ALA A 147 14.67 3.72 -10.64
N ASP A 148 15.78 3.46 -11.34
CA ASP A 148 16.38 2.13 -11.44
C ASP A 148 17.12 1.75 -10.15
N ILE A 149 16.35 1.51 -9.09
CA ILE A 149 16.87 1.09 -7.79
C ILE A 149 17.47 -0.32 -7.85
N VAL A 150 16.90 -1.23 -8.65
CA VAL A 150 17.41 -2.60 -8.79
C VAL A 150 18.78 -2.62 -9.46
N GLY A 151 18.96 -1.88 -10.56
CA GLY A 151 20.25 -1.79 -11.26
C GLY A 151 21.32 -1.06 -10.46
N GLN A 152 20.94 -0.10 -9.63
CA GLN A 152 21.86 0.72 -8.82
C GLN A 152 22.00 0.23 -7.37
N CYS A 153 21.39 -0.90 -7.03
CA CYS A 153 21.32 -1.38 -5.65
C CYS A 153 22.72 -1.57 -5.03
N PRO A 154 22.99 -1.03 -3.83
CA PRO A 154 24.22 -1.32 -3.09
C PRO A 154 24.40 -2.82 -2.89
N ASN A 155 25.63 -3.31 -3.02
CA ASN A 155 25.92 -4.75 -2.97
C ASN A 155 25.41 -5.42 -1.69
N GLN A 156 25.42 -4.71 -0.56
CA GLN A 156 24.94 -5.21 0.73
C GLN A 156 23.43 -5.47 0.78
N LEU A 157 22.66 -4.82 -0.10
CA LEU A 157 21.20 -4.88 -0.15
C LEU A 157 20.69 -5.66 -1.37
N LYS A 158 21.58 -5.97 -2.30
CA LYS A 158 21.23 -6.57 -3.59
C LYS A 158 20.77 -8.02 -3.43
N VAL A 159 19.62 -8.34 -4.01
CA VAL A 159 19.08 -9.69 -4.09
C VAL A 159 18.53 -9.97 -5.48
N PRO A 160 18.30 -11.25 -5.86
CA PRO A 160 17.66 -11.56 -7.13
C PRO A 160 16.29 -10.87 -7.26
N GLY A 161 16.12 -10.06 -8.30
CA GLY A 161 14.85 -9.39 -8.62
C GLY A 161 14.53 -8.15 -7.77
N GLY A 162 15.44 -7.66 -6.93
CA GLY A 162 15.17 -6.48 -6.11
C GLY A 162 16.36 -5.93 -5.32
N CYS A 163 16.07 -4.91 -4.52
CA CYS A 163 16.99 -4.27 -3.59
C CYS A 163 16.33 -4.25 -2.20
N ASN A 164 16.88 -4.98 -1.23
CA ASN A 164 16.31 -5.01 0.11
C ASN A 164 16.42 -3.67 0.83
N GLY A 165 15.47 -3.40 1.73
CA GLY A 165 15.64 -2.37 2.72
C GLY A 165 16.72 -2.75 3.74
N PRO A 166 17.38 -1.77 4.39
CA PRO A 166 18.43 -2.07 5.34
C PRO A 166 17.91 -2.74 6.62
N CYS A 167 16.69 -2.44 7.07
CA CYS A 167 16.11 -3.09 8.26
C CYS A 167 15.93 -4.62 8.06
N PRO A 168 15.29 -5.11 6.97
CA PRO A 168 15.21 -6.54 6.69
C PRO A 168 16.56 -7.28 6.67
N VAL A 169 17.63 -6.61 6.22
CA VAL A 169 18.98 -7.19 6.10
C VAL A 169 19.71 -7.21 7.44
N PHE A 170 19.85 -6.04 8.07
CA PHE A 170 20.74 -5.87 9.22
C PHE A 170 20.03 -6.09 10.56
N LYS A 171 18.71 -5.88 10.63
CA LYS A 171 17.88 -6.08 11.82
C LYS A 171 18.37 -5.31 13.06
N THR A 172 19.05 -4.19 12.85
CA THR A 172 19.53 -3.32 13.94
C THR A 172 18.55 -2.18 14.20
N ASN A 173 18.60 -1.61 15.41
CA ASN A 173 17.76 -0.47 15.75
C ASN A 173 18.06 0.78 14.88
N GLU A 174 19.30 0.92 14.41
CA GLU A 174 19.71 2.00 13.49
C GLU A 174 18.83 2.04 12.24
N TYR A 175 18.52 0.88 11.66
CA TYR A 175 17.73 0.77 10.42
C TYR A 175 16.24 0.51 10.67
N CYS A 176 15.90 -0.18 11.76
CA CYS A 176 14.53 -0.59 12.06
C CYS A 176 13.77 0.36 12.99
N CYS A 177 14.45 1.27 13.68
CA CYS A 177 13.82 2.29 14.53
C CYS A 177 12.86 1.75 15.62
N ASN A 178 13.10 0.54 16.13
CA ASN A 178 12.22 -0.10 17.11
C ASN A 178 12.19 0.64 18.47
N SER A 179 13.24 1.37 18.81
CA SER A 179 13.32 2.17 20.03
C SER A 179 14.22 3.39 19.85
N GLY A 180 14.09 4.37 20.75
CA GLY A 180 14.95 5.55 20.75
C GLY A 180 14.81 6.46 19.53
N SER A 181 15.81 7.32 19.34
CA SER A 181 15.93 8.12 18.12
C SER A 181 16.54 7.28 17.00
N CYS A 182 16.03 7.49 15.79
CA CYS A 182 16.64 7.00 14.57
C CYS A 182 16.52 8.11 13.53
N GLY A 183 17.34 8.03 12.48
CA GLY A 183 17.36 9.03 11.42
C GLY A 183 17.93 8.45 10.13
N PRO A 184 18.18 9.31 9.14
CA PRO A 184 18.71 8.89 7.85
C PRO A 184 20.08 8.21 7.97
N THR A 185 20.26 7.12 7.25
CA THR A 185 21.53 6.38 7.10
C THR A 185 22.04 6.50 5.67
N ASN A 186 23.23 6.00 5.38
CA ASN A 186 23.74 5.94 4.00
C ASN A 186 22.82 5.09 3.11
N PHE A 187 22.25 4.00 3.63
CA PHE A 187 21.33 3.14 2.89
C PHE A 187 19.97 3.80 2.68
N SER A 188 19.39 4.47 3.68
CA SER A 188 18.11 5.15 3.46
C SER A 188 18.26 6.34 2.51
N ARG A 189 19.37 7.10 2.59
CA ARG A 189 19.68 8.17 1.62
C ARG A 189 19.74 7.66 0.19
N PHE A 190 20.31 6.47 -0.06
CA PHE A 190 20.31 5.85 -1.39
C PHE A 190 18.90 5.72 -1.98
N PHE A 191 17.92 5.25 -1.20
CA PHE A 191 16.52 5.16 -1.63
C PHE A 191 15.89 6.54 -1.77
N LYS A 192 16.14 7.43 -0.80
CA LYS A 192 15.50 8.76 -0.75
C LYS A 192 15.92 9.67 -1.90
N GLU A 193 17.19 9.65 -2.28
CA GLU A 193 17.70 10.41 -3.43
C GLU A 193 17.07 9.96 -4.76
N ARG A 194 16.65 8.69 -4.85
CA ARG A 194 16.05 8.08 -6.04
C ARG A 194 14.53 8.18 -6.08
N CYS A 195 13.91 8.18 -4.91
CA CYS A 195 12.47 8.30 -4.72
C CYS A 195 12.19 9.29 -3.58
N PRO A 196 12.26 10.61 -3.84
CA PRO A 196 12.14 11.63 -2.80
C PRO A 196 10.80 11.62 -2.05
N ASP A 197 9.73 11.16 -2.70
CA ASP A 197 8.40 11.10 -2.10
C ASP A 197 8.12 9.79 -1.33
N ALA A 198 9.03 8.81 -1.37
CA ALA A 198 8.82 7.52 -0.72
C ALA A 198 9.48 7.46 0.67
N TYR A 199 8.90 6.68 1.57
CA TYR A 199 9.55 6.33 2.83
C TYR A 199 10.85 5.56 2.55
N SER A 200 11.95 6.07 3.10
CA SER A 200 13.26 5.43 3.00
C SER A 200 13.75 4.82 4.32
N TYR A 201 13.13 5.20 5.43
CA TYR A 201 13.33 4.64 6.78
C TYR A 201 12.06 4.89 7.64
N PRO A 202 11.88 4.20 8.78
CA PRO A 202 10.61 4.21 9.52
C PRO A 202 10.11 5.54 10.09
N LYS A 203 10.95 6.58 10.21
CA LYS A 203 10.55 7.91 10.74
C LYS A 203 10.70 9.01 9.68
N ASP A 204 10.47 8.66 8.42
CA ASP A 204 10.57 9.55 7.24
C ASP A 204 9.23 10.28 6.94
N ASP A 205 8.34 10.40 7.93
CA ASP A 205 7.00 10.98 7.76
C ASP A 205 6.99 12.39 7.12
N PRO A 206 7.88 13.33 7.50
CA PRO A 206 7.78 14.73 7.04
C PRO A 206 7.83 14.93 5.52
N THR A 207 8.39 13.97 4.78
CA THR A 207 8.52 14.03 3.32
C THR A 207 7.89 12.85 2.59
N SER A 208 7.28 11.93 3.33
CA SER A 208 6.84 10.63 2.79
C SER A 208 5.38 10.30 3.09
N LEU A 209 4.73 11.02 4.02
CA LEU A 209 3.32 10.82 4.35
C LEU A 209 2.44 11.84 3.63
N PHE A 210 1.43 11.34 2.91
CA PHE A 210 0.55 12.15 2.08
C PHE A 210 -0.89 11.93 2.54
N THR A 211 -1.75 12.94 2.35
CA THR A 211 -3.17 12.82 2.69
C THR A 211 -4.07 13.23 1.52
N CYS A 212 -5.26 12.63 1.49
CA CYS A 212 -6.37 12.99 0.62
C CYS A 212 -7.68 13.00 1.45
N PRO A 213 -8.73 13.72 1.04
CA PRO A 213 -10.04 13.62 1.70
C PRO A 213 -10.63 12.21 1.57
N THR A 214 -11.30 11.71 2.61
CA THR A 214 -12.04 10.43 2.57
C THR A 214 -13.00 10.38 1.37
N GLY A 215 -13.09 9.22 0.73
CA GLY A 215 -13.90 9.02 -0.47
C GLY A 215 -13.14 9.30 -1.77
N THR A 216 -11.84 9.63 -1.65
CA THR A 216 -10.92 9.67 -2.79
C THR A 216 -10.75 8.25 -3.34
N ASN A 217 -10.75 8.14 -4.66
CA ASN A 217 -10.40 6.91 -5.38
C ASN A 217 -8.94 7.01 -5.82
N TYR A 218 -8.33 5.85 -6.01
CA TYR A 218 -6.90 5.76 -6.24
C TYR A 218 -6.54 4.87 -7.43
N LYS A 219 -5.32 5.04 -7.90
CA LYS A 219 -4.65 4.14 -8.83
C LYS A 219 -3.28 3.77 -8.30
N VAL A 220 -2.92 2.50 -8.48
CA VAL A 220 -1.57 1.97 -8.26
C VAL A 220 -1.10 1.41 -9.58
N ILE A 221 0.00 1.95 -10.12
CA ILE A 221 0.55 1.53 -11.41
C ILE A 221 1.93 0.96 -11.18
N PHE A 222 2.12 -0.30 -11.57
CA PHE A 222 3.42 -0.94 -11.63
C PHE A 222 4.10 -0.57 -12.95
N CYS A 223 5.36 -0.13 -12.90
CA CYS A 223 6.11 0.43 -14.03
C CYS A 223 5.37 1.58 -14.74
N PRO A 224 5.05 2.68 -14.02
CA PRO A 224 4.28 3.79 -14.57
C PRO A 224 5.00 4.54 -15.70
#